data_AF-A0A1Y5YR64-F1
#
_entry.id   AF-A0A1Y5YR64-F1
#
_cell.length_a   1.000
_cell.length_b   1.000
_cell.length_c   1.000
_cell.angle_alpha   90.00
_cell.angle_beta   90.00
_cell.angle_gamma   90.00
#
_symmetry.space_group_name_H-M   'P 1'
#
loop_
_entity.id
_entity.type
_entity.pdbx_description
1 polymer ?
#
loop_
_entity_poly.entity_id
_entity_poly.type
_entity_poly.pdbx_seq_one_letter_code
_entity_poly.pdbx_strand_id
1 'polypeptide(L)'
;MVKKIVLAISDTVYTAYLREDFIGAGFEVADSDVMHIKYLDEILDTEQPDILCINDKRLNIDAGHEEKRELIILQKLRDIRFNRDIRIVVFTERENDDEFLAKLIYLGIYDIFNSRRIDIDNKVIPQLLQESDIKNVAEIVGASQ
;
A
#
# COMPACT_ATOMS: atom_id res chain seq x y z
N MET A 1 -14.68 -5.12 -14.82
CA MET A 1 -15.15 -5.17 -13.42
C MET A 1 -14.53 -3.97 -12.72
N VAL A 2 -15.29 -3.24 -11.91
CA VAL A 2 -14.73 -2.12 -11.13
C VAL A 2 -13.87 -2.72 -10.02
N LYS A 3 -12.64 -2.22 -9.84
CA LYS A 3 -11.74 -2.71 -8.79
C LYS A 3 -12.04 -2.00 -7.48
N LYS A 4 -12.14 -2.76 -6.38
CA LYS A 4 -12.38 -2.26 -5.03
C LYS A 4 -11.08 -2.06 -4.25
N ILE A 5 -10.96 -0.90 -3.59
CA ILE A 5 -9.80 -0.47 -2.81
C ILE A 5 -10.15 -0.41 -1.32
N VAL A 6 -9.30 -0.96 -0.47
CA VAL A 6 -9.29 -0.68 0.98
C VAL A 6 -8.08 0.20 1.32
N LEU A 7 -8.30 1.24 2.13
CA LEU A 7 -7.27 2.14 2.62
C LEU A 7 -6.87 1.77 4.05
N ALA A 8 -5.63 1.32 4.23
CA ALA A 8 -5.01 1.06 5.52
C ALA A 8 -4.08 2.20 5.96
N ILE A 9 -4.71 3.31 6.30
CA ILE A 9 -4.07 4.58 6.64
C ILE A 9 -4.89 5.25 7.74
N SER A 10 -4.27 5.58 8.88
CA SER A 10 -4.97 6.10 10.05
C SER A 10 -5.01 7.64 10.10
N ASP A 11 -4.96 8.26 8.93
CA ASP A 11 -5.02 9.71 8.72
C ASP A 11 -6.26 10.01 7.86
N THR A 12 -7.34 10.41 8.52
CA THR A 12 -8.66 10.57 7.89
C THR A 12 -8.71 11.70 6.87
N VAL A 13 -7.86 12.72 7.01
CA VAL A 13 -7.78 13.82 6.06
C VAL A 13 -7.11 13.31 4.79
N TYR A 14 -6.01 12.58 4.94
CA TYR A 14 -5.31 11.99 3.80
C TYR A 14 -6.14 10.91 3.08
N THR A 15 -6.86 10.05 3.82
CA THR A 15 -7.73 9.05 3.19
C THR A 15 -8.92 9.68 2.46
N ALA A 16 -9.47 10.79 2.94
CA ALA A 16 -10.53 11.51 2.25
C ALA A 16 -10.09 11.99 0.86
N TYR A 17 -8.91 12.59 0.74
CA TYR A 17 -8.37 13.02 -0.55
C TYR A 17 -8.11 11.84 -1.49
N LEU A 18 -7.41 10.80 -1.01
CA LEU A 18 -7.15 9.60 -1.82
C LEU A 18 -8.44 8.93 -2.29
N ARG A 19 -9.46 8.89 -1.44
CA ARG A 19 -10.78 8.33 -1.78
C ARG A 19 -11.44 9.11 -2.89
N GLU A 20 -11.43 10.45 -2.83
CA GLU A 20 -11.98 11.30 -3.89
C GLU A 20 -11.26 11.05 -5.22
N ASP A 21 -9.93 11.02 -5.22
CA ASP A 21 -9.12 10.78 -6.41
C ASP A 21 -9.39 9.39 -7.01
N PHE A 22 -9.43 8.34 -6.19
CA PHE A 22 -9.70 6.97 -6.65
C PHE A 22 -11.13 6.79 -7.17
N ILE A 23 -12.14 7.38 -6.51
CA ILE A 23 -13.52 7.37 -7.01
C ILE A 23 -13.59 8.12 -8.35
N GLY A 24 -12.93 9.28 -8.46
CA GLY A 24 -12.84 10.05 -9.71
C GLY A 24 -12.20 9.27 -10.85
N ALA A 25 -11.25 8.38 -10.55
CA ALA A 25 -10.62 7.46 -11.50
C ALA A 25 -11.43 6.20 -11.81
N GLY A 26 -12.61 6.02 -11.18
CA GLY A 26 -13.52 4.90 -11.44
C GLY A 26 -13.27 3.64 -10.61
N PHE A 27 -12.53 3.74 -9.50
CA PHE A 27 -12.43 2.67 -8.51
C PHE A 27 -13.61 2.71 -7.53
N GLU A 28 -13.96 1.56 -6.97
CA GLU A 28 -14.76 1.50 -5.75
C GLU A 28 -13.82 1.62 -4.55
N VAL A 29 -14.15 2.43 -3.55
CA VAL A 29 -13.37 2.54 -2.32
C VAL A 29 -14.24 2.10 -1.16
N ALA A 30 -13.80 1.08 -0.42
CA ALA A 30 -14.51 0.53 0.73
C ALA A 30 -14.83 1.64 1.75
N ASP A 31 -16.02 1.67 2.32
CA ASP A 31 -16.40 2.68 3.33
C ASP A 31 -15.56 2.58 4.61
N SER A 32 -15.06 1.37 4.91
CA SER A 32 -14.27 1.06 6.09
C SER A 32 -12.77 1.29 5.87
N ASP A 33 -12.23 2.40 6.39
CA ASP A 33 -10.78 2.62 6.48
C ASP A 33 -10.16 1.78 7.61
N VAL A 34 -8.97 1.22 7.39
CA VAL A 34 -8.24 0.46 8.42
C VAL A 34 -7.43 1.42 9.30
N MET A 35 -7.99 1.73 10.46
CA MET A 35 -7.40 2.67 11.43
C MET A 35 -6.34 2.04 12.35
N HIS A 36 -6.17 0.71 12.33
CA HIS A 36 -5.13 0.02 13.08
C HIS A 36 -4.87 -1.34 12.45
N ILE A 37 -3.61 -1.78 12.39
CA ILE A 37 -3.23 -3.03 11.72
C ILE A 37 -3.91 -4.30 12.29
N LYS A 38 -4.46 -4.22 13.50
CA LYS A 38 -5.14 -5.34 14.17
C LYS A 38 -6.53 -5.63 13.58
N TYR A 39 -7.13 -4.63 12.93
CA TYR A 39 -8.42 -4.73 12.25
C TYR A 39 -8.26 -5.05 10.76
N LEU A 40 -7.03 -5.12 10.25
CA LEU A 40 -6.77 -5.26 8.82
C LEU A 40 -7.40 -6.55 8.26
N ASP A 41 -7.19 -7.69 8.92
CA ASP A 41 -7.71 -8.97 8.43
C ASP A 41 -9.25 -9.00 8.41
N GLU A 42 -9.89 -8.50 9.47
CA GLU A 42 -11.35 -8.41 9.58
C GLU A 42 -11.96 -7.54 8.47
N ILE A 43 -11.34 -6.38 8.19
CA ILE A 43 -11.80 -5.47 7.13
C ILE A 43 -11.55 -6.10 5.76
N LEU A 44 -10.42 -6.75 5.53
CA LEU A 44 -10.17 -7.45 4.27
C LEU A 44 -11.13 -8.62 4.03
N ASP A 45 -11.53 -9.35 5.07
CA ASP A 45 -12.51 -10.43 4.99
C ASP A 45 -13.92 -9.92 4.67
N THR A 46 -14.28 -8.77 5.25
CA THR A 46 -15.59 -8.13 5.08
C THR A 46 -15.71 -7.45 3.72
N GLU A 47 -14.70 -6.66 3.36
CA GLU A 47 -14.75 -5.81 2.17
C GLU A 47 -14.34 -6.54 0.89
N GLN A 48 -13.56 -7.62 1.00
CA GLN A 48 -12.99 -8.41 -0.10
C GLN A 48 -12.43 -7.55 -1.25
N PRO A 49 -11.46 -6.66 -0.98
CA PRO A 49 -10.96 -5.73 -1.98
C PRO A 49 -10.04 -6.41 -2.99
N ASP A 50 -9.96 -5.86 -4.20
CA ASP A 50 -8.95 -6.21 -5.21
C ASP A 50 -7.58 -5.57 -4.89
N ILE A 51 -7.60 -4.42 -4.21
CA ILE A 51 -6.41 -3.60 -3.92
C ILE A 51 -6.40 -3.19 -2.43
N LEU A 52 -5.29 -3.44 -1.76
CA LEU A 52 -4.97 -2.90 -0.44
C LEU A 52 -3.93 -1.78 -0.58
N CYS A 53 -4.31 -0.57 -0.23
CA CYS A 53 -3.40 0.57 -0.10
C CYS A 53 -2.97 0.73 1.37
N ILE A 54 -1.68 0.67 1.66
CA ILE A 54 -1.16 0.82 3.03
C ILE A 54 -0.16 1.98 3.09
N ASN A 55 -0.16 2.73 4.20
CA ASN A 55 0.88 3.69 4.51
C ASN A 55 1.69 3.26 5.75
N ASP A 56 2.98 2.96 5.55
CA ASP A 56 3.83 2.37 6.60
C ASP A 56 4.09 3.31 7.77
N LYS A 57 3.98 4.64 7.58
CA LYS A 57 4.16 5.64 8.65
C LYS A 57 2.84 6.08 9.29
N ARG A 58 1.74 6.02 8.54
CA ARG A 58 0.42 6.54 8.97
C ARG A 58 -0.58 5.49 9.46
N LEU A 59 -0.29 4.19 9.34
CA LEU A 59 -1.12 3.14 9.93
C LEU A 59 -0.87 3.01 11.45
N ASN A 60 -1.87 2.95 12.32
CA ASN A 60 -1.59 2.72 13.75
C ASN A 60 -1.09 1.29 14.01
N ILE A 61 0.03 1.20 14.73
CA ILE A 61 0.70 -0.05 15.11
C ILE A 61 1.36 0.12 16.47
N ASP A 62 0.98 -0.73 17.43
CA ASP A 62 1.56 -0.78 18.78
C ASP A 62 2.94 -1.47 18.78
N ALA A 63 3.96 -0.80 18.23
CA ALA A 63 5.31 -1.37 18.08
C ALA A 63 6.33 -0.88 19.12
N GLY A 64 6.09 0.28 19.74
CA GLY A 64 7.02 0.95 20.67
C GLY A 64 8.27 1.56 20.01
N HIS A 65 8.85 0.91 19.01
CA HIS A 65 10.00 1.37 18.23
C HIS A 65 9.82 1.08 16.73
N GLU A 66 10.54 1.81 15.88
CA GLU A 66 10.42 1.77 14.42
C GLU A 66 10.81 0.43 13.80
N GLU A 67 11.92 -0.19 14.21
CA GLU A 67 12.32 -1.51 13.69
C GLU A 67 11.26 -2.59 13.93
N LYS A 68 10.64 -2.57 15.12
CA LYS A 68 9.52 -3.48 15.43
C LYS A 68 8.31 -3.21 14.55
N ARG A 69 8.06 -1.94 14.21
CA ARG A 69 6.96 -1.53 13.34
C ARG A 69 7.15 -2.10 11.93
N GLU A 70 8.35 -1.96 11.37
CA GLU A 70 8.67 -2.52 10.05
C GLU A 70 8.51 -4.04 10.02
N LEU A 71 9.01 -4.73 11.04
CA LEU A 71 8.84 -6.19 11.16
C LEU A 71 7.35 -6.59 11.20
N ILE A 72 6.53 -5.88 11.97
CA ILE A 72 5.09 -6.13 12.05
C ILE A 72 4.41 -5.92 10.69
N ILE A 73 4.75 -4.85 9.97
CA ILE A 73 4.19 -4.57 8.64
C ILE A 73 4.62 -5.66 7.65
N LEU A 74 5.91 -6.00 7.59
CA LEU A 74 6.43 -7.02 6.68
C LEU A 74 5.78 -8.38 6.93
N GLN A 75 5.63 -8.79 8.19
CA GLN A 75 4.94 -10.03 8.55
C GLN A 75 3.49 -9.99 8.07
N LYS A 76 2.77 -8.90 8.34
CA LYS A 76 1.37 -8.77 7.93
C LYS A 76 1.19 -8.79 6.40
N LEU A 77 2.01 -8.05 5.66
CA LEU A 77 1.94 -7.99 4.19
C LEU A 77 2.34 -9.32 3.55
N ARG A 78 3.34 -10.01 4.13
CA ARG A 78 3.71 -11.37 3.73
C ARG A 78 2.53 -12.32 3.91
N ASP A 79 1.90 -12.31 5.07
CA ASP A 79 0.77 -13.20 5.36
C ASP A 79 -0.43 -12.89 4.42
N ILE A 80 -0.70 -11.62 4.11
CA ILE A 80 -1.70 -11.22 3.11
C ILE A 80 -1.33 -11.77 1.72
N ARG A 81 -0.09 -11.55 1.27
CA ARG A 81 0.38 -11.98 -0.05
C ARG A 81 0.28 -13.49 -0.26
N PHE A 82 0.54 -14.30 0.77
CA PHE A 82 0.48 -15.76 0.66
C PHE A 82 -0.94 -16.34 0.78
N ASN A 83 -1.85 -15.65 1.48
CA ASN A 83 -3.17 -16.19 1.79
C ASN A 83 -4.30 -15.54 0.98
N ARG A 84 -4.02 -14.43 0.26
CA ARG A 84 -5.03 -13.65 -0.44
C ARG A 84 -4.51 -13.22 -1.81
N ASP A 85 -5.36 -13.31 -2.82
CA ASP A 85 -5.11 -12.76 -4.15
C ASP A 85 -5.51 -11.27 -4.19
N ILE A 86 -4.70 -10.43 -3.53
CA ILE A 86 -4.94 -8.99 -3.41
C ILE A 86 -3.68 -8.25 -3.91
N ARG A 87 -3.88 -7.21 -4.71
CA ARG A 87 -2.81 -6.29 -5.10
C ARG A 87 -2.47 -5.39 -3.90
N ILE A 88 -1.20 -5.33 -3.53
CA ILE A 88 -0.73 -4.50 -2.42
C ILE A 88 -0.03 -3.27 -2.97
N VAL A 89 -0.43 -2.09 -2.49
CA VAL A 89 0.13 -0.79 -2.83
C VAL A 89 0.66 -0.14 -1.56
N VAL A 90 1.93 0.29 -1.58
CA VAL A 90 2.59 0.88 -0.41
C VAL A 90 2.90 2.34 -0.68
N PHE A 91 2.37 3.21 0.19
CA PHE A 91 2.74 4.62 0.29
C PHE A 91 3.72 4.80 1.45
N THR A 92 4.87 5.42 1.18
CA THR A 92 5.91 5.63 2.20
C THR A 92 6.76 6.85 1.87
N GLU A 93 7.56 7.31 2.82
CA GLU A 93 8.55 8.38 2.62
C GLU A 93 9.93 7.81 2.99
N ARG A 94 10.62 7.28 1.98
CA ARG A 94 11.90 6.56 2.12
C ARG A 94 12.75 6.80 0.89
N GLU A 95 14.06 6.89 1.10
CA GLU A 95 15.02 6.97 -0.01
C GLU A 95 15.02 5.67 -0.83
N ASN A 96 15.50 5.76 -2.07
CA ASN A 96 15.81 4.56 -2.85
C ASN A 96 16.90 3.75 -2.13
N ASP A 97 17.00 2.46 -2.44
CA ASP A 97 17.93 1.51 -1.80
C ASP A 97 17.70 1.25 -0.29
N ASP A 98 16.61 1.78 0.29
CA ASP A 98 16.20 1.48 1.66
C ASP A 98 15.88 -0.02 1.85
N GLU A 99 16.38 -0.61 2.95
CA GLU A 99 16.30 -2.04 3.22
C GLU A 99 14.84 -2.54 3.37
N PHE A 100 13.95 -1.70 3.90
CA PHE A 100 12.53 -2.03 4.02
C PHE A 100 11.88 -2.11 2.64
N LEU A 101 12.23 -1.19 1.71
CA LEU A 101 11.74 -1.24 0.33
C LEU A 101 12.22 -2.51 -0.38
N ALA A 102 13.49 -2.89 -0.23
CA ALA A 102 14.03 -4.12 -0.81
C ALA A 102 13.27 -5.38 -0.31
N LYS A 103 12.93 -5.42 0.98
CA LYS A 103 12.13 -6.50 1.57
C LYS A 103 10.71 -6.55 1.00
N LEU A 104 10.06 -5.40 0.76
CA LEU A 104 8.74 -5.36 0.11
C LEU A 104 8.79 -5.90 -1.32
N ILE A 105 9.81 -5.51 -2.09
CA ILE A 105 10.01 -5.99 -3.47
C ILE A 105 10.22 -7.51 -3.48
N TYR A 106 11.02 -8.04 -2.54
CA TYR A 106 11.22 -9.49 -2.40
C TYR A 106 9.93 -10.25 -2.06
N LEU A 107 8.97 -9.61 -1.38
CA LEU A 107 7.62 -10.13 -1.15
C LEU A 107 6.70 -10.01 -2.39
N GLY A 108 7.23 -9.56 -3.53
CA GLY A 108 6.48 -9.39 -4.77
C GLY A 108 5.56 -8.18 -4.76
N ILE A 109 5.82 -7.17 -3.93
CA ILE A 109 5.06 -5.92 -3.89
C ILE A 109 5.74 -4.93 -4.83
N TYR A 110 5.09 -4.63 -5.96
CA TYR A 110 5.69 -3.80 -7.02
C TYR A 110 5.01 -2.44 -7.19
N ASP A 111 3.99 -2.11 -6.40
CA ASP A 111 3.42 -0.77 -6.39
C ASP A 111 3.84 -0.04 -5.12
N ILE A 112 5.04 0.55 -5.18
CA ILE A 112 5.64 1.28 -4.06
C ILE A 112 5.83 2.73 -4.49
N PHE A 113 5.25 3.65 -3.74
CA PHE A 113 5.38 5.09 -3.93
C PHE A 113 6.08 5.67 -2.69
N ASN A 114 7.40 5.84 -2.77
CA ASN A 114 8.29 6.17 -1.65
C ASN A 114 8.62 7.67 -1.49
N SER A 115 7.97 8.54 -2.27
CA SER A 115 8.20 9.99 -2.23
C SER A 115 7.29 10.67 -1.21
N ARG A 116 7.81 11.71 -0.54
CA ARG A 116 7.03 12.63 0.30
C ARG A 116 5.84 13.26 -0.42
N ARG A 117 6.01 13.56 -1.70
CA ARG A 117 4.95 14.08 -2.58
C ARG A 117 4.59 12.99 -3.57
N ILE A 118 3.40 12.44 -3.39
CA ILE A 118 2.87 11.37 -4.22
C ILE A 118 2.00 12.02 -5.30
N ASP A 119 2.39 11.85 -6.56
CA ASP A 119 1.63 12.32 -7.70
C ASP A 119 0.53 11.30 -8.01
N ILE A 120 -0.68 11.57 -7.51
CA ILE A 120 -1.82 10.65 -7.62
C ILE A 120 -2.27 10.54 -9.08
N ASP A 121 -2.47 11.67 -9.74
CA ASP A 121 -3.05 11.75 -11.09
C ASP A 121 -2.12 11.20 -12.17
N ASN A 122 -0.83 11.53 -12.11
CA ASN A 122 0.10 11.19 -13.21
C ASN A 122 0.93 9.94 -12.92
N LYS A 123 0.98 9.46 -11.67
CA LYS A 123 1.77 8.28 -11.30
C LYS A 123 0.92 7.16 -10.73
N VAL A 124 0.20 7.39 -9.63
CA VAL A 124 -0.51 6.32 -8.91
C VAL A 124 -1.66 5.77 -9.74
N ILE A 125 -2.62 6.60 -10.14
CA ILE A 125 -3.81 6.16 -10.89
C ILE A 125 -3.43 5.42 -12.19
N PRO A 126 -2.55 5.97 -13.07
CA PRO A 126 -2.15 5.28 -14.28
C PRO A 126 -1.55 3.90 -14.02
N GLN A 127 -0.75 3.76 -12.95
CA GLN A 127 -0.14 2.49 -12.57
C GLN A 127 -1.17 1.49 -12.00
N LEU A 128 -2.19 1.95 -11.26
CA LEU A 128 -3.26 1.10 -10.74
C LEU A 128 -4.23 0.60 -11.82
N LEU A 129 -4.37 1.34 -12.92
CA LEU A 129 -5.15 0.93 -14.10
C LEU A 129 -4.48 -0.18 -14.89
N GLN A 130 -3.16 -0.34 -14.78
CA GLN A 130 -2.40 -1.44 -15.37
C GLN A 130 -2.23 -2.60 -14.37
N GLU A 131 -1.73 -3.75 -14.82
CA GLU A 131 -1.29 -4.83 -13.93
C GLU A 131 -0.03 -4.42 -13.14
N SER A 132 0.11 -4.95 -11.93
CA SER A 132 1.31 -4.76 -11.12
C SER A 132 2.49 -5.49 -11.76
N ASP A 133 3.61 -4.80 -11.95
CA ASP A 133 4.76 -5.29 -12.71
C ASP A 133 6.05 -4.87 -12.02
N ILE A 134 7.07 -5.74 -12.01
CA ILE A 134 8.37 -5.47 -11.40
C ILE A 134 9.04 -4.20 -11.97
N LYS A 135 8.74 -3.80 -13.20
CA LYS A 135 9.25 -2.55 -13.79
C LYS A 135 8.85 -1.30 -12.99
N ASN A 136 7.75 -1.37 -12.23
CA ASN A 136 7.24 -0.25 -11.43
C ASN A 136 8.18 0.10 -10.26
N VAL A 137 9.06 -0.81 -9.85
CA VAL A 137 10.04 -0.60 -8.78
C VAL A 137 11.48 -0.51 -9.29
N ALA A 138 11.71 -0.49 -10.60
CA ALA A 138 13.05 -0.51 -11.18
C ALA A 138 13.94 0.66 -10.69
N GLU A 139 13.35 1.83 -10.44
CA GLU A 139 14.08 3.00 -9.93
C GLU A 139 14.39 2.89 -8.42
N ILE A 140 13.66 2.06 -7.67
CA ILE A 140 13.79 1.91 -6.21
C ILE A 140 14.97 1.01 -5.83
N VAL A 141 15.21 -0.05 -6.62
CA VAL A 141 16.26 -1.05 -6.38
C VAL A 141 17.66 -0.58 -6.79
N GLY A 142 17.78 0.66 -7.28
CA GLY A 142 18.93 1.11 -8.05
C GLY A 142 18.98 0.38 -9.39
N ALA A 143 19.38 1.06 -10.47
CA ALA A 143 19.73 0.35 -11.69
C ALA A 143 20.89 -0.59 -11.35
N SER A 144 20.61 -1.87 -11.15
CA SER A 144 21.63 -2.91 -11.11
C SER A 144 22.33 -2.85 -12.48
N GLN A 145 23.52 -2.25 -12.51
CA GLN A 145 24.41 -2.30 -13.67
C GLN A 145 24.94 -3.72 -13.85
#